data_AF-A0A346SGA0-F1
#
_entry.id   AF-A0A346SGA0-F1
#
_cell.length_a   1.000
_cell.length_b   1.000
_cell.length_c   1.000
_cell.angle_alpha   90.00
_cell.angle_beta   90.00
_cell.angle_gamma   90.00
#
_symmetry.space_group_name_H-M   'P 1'
#
loop_
_entity.id
_entity.type
_entity.pdbx_description
1 polymer ?
#
loop_
_entity_poly.entity_id
_entity_poly.type
_entity_poly.pdbx_seq_one_letter_code
_entity_poly.pdbx_strand_id
1 'polypeptide(L)'
;MSLFLLACLGWAAVNYNGQGEVPDYYYWTSFFTNAPYFALGLIVWCIYRLTPASFARPIGYFTLAAGLAGLIYMFQFGPVLDDAQKMYKPVPLEFVLGWGAASASLALSQALRPVSLLYNSATRFLGKISYSLYLMHPFLIYKTSLTRWAATLSDNPDLVVPVVCAITLAVTIPVATVIYYAVEVPFMRFARHLTKPDPRNTALQQLAS
;
A
#
# COMPACT_ATOMS: atom_id res chain seq x y z
N MET A 1 -14.64 -16.20 -9.99
CA MET A 1 -15.90 -15.47 -9.75
C MET A 1 -16.68 -16.06 -8.58
N SER A 2 -16.85 -17.39 -8.50
CA SER A 2 -17.63 -18.06 -7.45
C SER A 2 -17.08 -17.90 -6.02
N LEU A 3 -15.74 -17.92 -5.83
CA LEU A 3 -15.10 -17.70 -4.53
C LEU A 3 -15.28 -16.27 -3.99
N PHE A 4 -15.30 -15.28 -4.88
CA PHE A 4 -15.51 -13.88 -4.53
C PHE A 4 -16.95 -13.66 -4.03
N LEU A 5 -17.93 -14.20 -4.77
CA LEU A 5 -19.33 -14.16 -4.34
C LEU A 5 -19.55 -14.93 -3.04
N LEU A 6 -18.89 -16.08 -2.85
CA LEU A 6 -18.95 -16.83 -1.60
C LEU A 6 -18.30 -16.10 -0.42
N ALA A 7 -17.20 -15.37 -0.65
CA ALA A 7 -16.59 -14.51 0.38
C ALA A 7 -17.50 -13.33 0.75
N CYS A 8 -18.12 -12.68 -0.25
CA CYS A 8 -19.10 -11.63 -0.03
C CYS A 8 -20.36 -12.14 0.71
N LEU A 9 -20.88 -13.31 0.32
CA LEU A 9 -22.07 -13.93 0.91
C LEU A 9 -21.81 -14.49 2.32
N GLY A 10 -20.68 -15.18 2.52
CA GLY A 10 -20.29 -15.71 3.83
C GLY A 10 -20.09 -14.59 4.85
N TRP A 11 -19.55 -13.45 4.42
CA TRP A 11 -19.40 -12.30 5.31
C TRP A 11 -20.72 -11.54 5.50
N ALA A 12 -21.58 -11.42 4.47
CA ALA A 12 -22.93 -10.89 4.62
C ALA A 12 -23.76 -11.69 5.65
N ALA A 13 -23.61 -13.02 5.68
CA ALA A 13 -24.25 -13.89 6.67
C ALA A 13 -23.69 -13.69 8.10
N VAL A 14 -22.39 -13.42 8.25
CA VAL A 14 -21.77 -13.08 9.55
C VAL A 14 -22.28 -11.73 10.07
N ASN A 15 -22.50 -10.74 9.21
CA ASN A 15 -23.01 -9.42 9.61
C ASN A 15 -24.51 -9.37 9.82
N TYR A 16 -25.29 -10.20 9.14
CA TYR A 16 -26.73 -10.32 9.40
C TYR A 16 -27.02 -10.72 10.85
N ASN A 17 -26.12 -11.47 11.48
CA ASN A 17 -26.21 -11.86 12.88
C ASN A 17 -25.62 -10.83 13.87
N GLY A 18 -24.93 -9.78 13.39
CA GLY A 18 -24.30 -8.73 14.20
C GLY A 18 -25.04 -7.40 14.08
N GLN A 19 -26.19 -7.27 14.77
CA GLN A 19 -26.95 -6.03 15.05
C GLN A 19 -26.79 -4.80 14.12
N GLY A 20 -26.84 -4.97 12.80
CA GLY A 20 -27.18 -3.91 11.83
C GLY A 20 -26.18 -2.78 11.60
N GLU A 21 -25.13 -2.61 12.41
CA GLU A 21 -24.07 -1.63 12.17
C GLU A 21 -22.90 -2.30 11.45
N VAL A 22 -22.76 -2.01 10.15
CA VAL A 22 -21.56 -2.36 9.42
C VAL A 22 -20.38 -1.65 10.11
N PRO A 23 -19.36 -2.37 10.62
CA PRO A 23 -18.26 -1.74 11.32
C PRO A 23 -17.63 -0.65 10.45
N ASP A 24 -17.38 0.54 11.01
CA ASP A 24 -16.85 1.71 10.29
C ASP A 24 -15.62 1.39 9.45
N TYR A 25 -14.82 0.44 9.95
CA TYR A 25 -13.66 -0.11 9.28
C TYR A 25 -13.96 -0.73 7.90
N TYR A 26 -15.14 -1.34 7.70
CA TYR A 26 -15.51 -1.97 6.44
C TYR A 26 -15.65 -0.96 5.30
N TYR A 27 -16.18 0.24 5.54
CA TYR A 27 -16.27 1.26 4.50
C TYR A 27 -14.90 1.67 3.96
N TRP A 28 -13.87 1.64 4.82
CA TRP A 28 -12.48 1.93 4.45
C TRP A 28 -11.80 0.74 3.76
N THR A 29 -12.10 -0.49 4.18
CA THR A 29 -11.49 -1.70 3.60
C THR A 29 -12.31 -2.33 2.48
N SER A 30 -13.47 -1.78 2.14
CA SER A 30 -14.35 -2.37 1.14
C SER A 30 -13.65 -2.41 -0.22
N PHE A 31 -13.94 -3.45 -0.99
CA PHE A 31 -13.42 -3.55 -2.35
C PHE A 31 -13.80 -2.33 -3.20
N PHE A 32 -15.03 -1.82 -3.05
CA PHE A 32 -15.52 -0.70 -3.85
C PHE A 32 -14.81 0.61 -3.52
N THR A 33 -14.48 0.85 -2.25
CA THR A 33 -13.66 2.01 -1.85
C THR A 33 -12.24 1.92 -2.40
N ASN A 34 -11.70 0.70 -2.50
CA ASN A 34 -10.34 0.47 -2.96
C ASN A 34 -10.21 0.25 -4.48
N ALA A 35 -11.32 -0.02 -5.18
CA ALA A 35 -11.36 -0.26 -6.62
C ALA A 35 -10.80 0.90 -7.46
N PRO A 36 -11.02 2.18 -7.11
CA PRO A 36 -10.38 3.30 -7.82
C PRO A 36 -8.84 3.24 -7.77
N TYR A 37 -8.23 2.85 -6.64
CA TYR A 37 -6.77 2.69 -6.57
C TYR A 37 -6.28 1.59 -7.52
N PHE A 38 -7.03 0.49 -7.63
CA PHE A 38 -6.72 -0.58 -8.57
C PHE A 38 -6.81 -0.10 -10.02
N ALA A 39 -7.87 0.64 -10.37
CA ALA A 39 -8.04 1.23 -11.70
C ALA A 39 -6.90 2.20 -12.05
N LEU A 40 -6.49 3.06 -11.11
CA LEU A 40 -5.33 3.94 -11.28
C LEU A 40 -4.03 3.16 -11.48
N GLY A 41 -3.84 2.06 -10.76
CA GLY A 41 -2.70 1.16 -10.97
C GLY A 41 -2.68 0.55 -12.38
N LEU A 42 -3.84 0.13 -12.90
CA LEU A 42 -3.97 -0.38 -14.26
C LEU A 42 -3.64 0.71 -15.30
N ILE A 43 -4.13 1.93 -15.08
CA ILE A 43 -3.83 3.09 -15.95
C ILE A 43 -2.33 3.37 -15.96
N VAL A 44 -1.68 3.41 -14.79
CA VAL A 44 -0.21 3.58 -14.67
C VAL A 44 0.53 2.50 -15.43
N TRP A 45 0.11 1.23 -15.30
CA TRP A 45 0.71 0.13 -16.04
C TRP A 45 0.57 0.28 -17.56
N CYS A 46 -0.61 0.67 -18.03
CA CYS A 46 -0.85 0.95 -19.45
C CYS A 46 0.04 2.09 -19.95
N ILE A 47 0.09 3.22 -19.24
CA ILE A 47 0.93 4.37 -19.61
C ILE A 47 2.40 3.95 -19.65
N TYR A 48 2.89 3.27 -18.61
CA TYR A 48 4.27 2.76 -18.57
C TYR A 48 4.59 1.90 -19.80
N ARG A 49 3.70 0.97 -20.16
CA ARG A 49 3.90 0.07 -21.30
C ARG A 49 3.86 0.77 -22.65
N LEU A 50 3.04 1.81 -22.78
CA LEU A 50 2.85 2.57 -24.02
C LEU A 50 3.87 3.70 -24.19
N THR A 51 4.57 4.10 -23.12
CA THR A 51 5.53 5.20 -23.15
C THR A 51 6.80 4.79 -23.92
N PRO A 52 7.13 5.44 -25.05
CA PRO A 52 8.38 5.16 -25.75
C PRO A 52 9.59 5.56 -24.90
N ALA A 53 10.71 4.85 -25.07
CA ALA A 53 11.94 5.09 -24.31
C ALA A 53 12.46 6.55 -24.44
N SER A 54 12.22 7.20 -25.58
CA SER A 54 12.56 8.62 -25.80
C SER A 54 11.81 9.59 -24.89
N PHE A 55 10.58 9.25 -24.50
CA PHE A 55 9.72 10.10 -23.66
C PHE A 55 9.71 9.70 -22.18
N ALA A 56 10.30 8.55 -21.82
CA ALA A 56 10.29 8.04 -20.45
C ALA A 56 10.90 9.04 -19.44
N ARG A 57 12.00 9.72 -19.80
CA ARG A 57 12.66 10.70 -18.91
C ARG A 57 11.80 11.94 -18.63
N PRO A 58 11.33 12.71 -19.64
CA PRO A 58 10.53 13.90 -19.37
C PRO A 58 9.20 13.56 -18.67
N ILE A 59 8.52 12.48 -19.07
CA ILE A 59 7.29 12.03 -18.42
C ILE A 59 7.58 11.60 -16.97
N GLY A 60 8.69 10.91 -16.72
CA GLY A 60 9.10 10.50 -15.38
C GLY A 60 9.30 11.68 -14.42
N TYR A 61 9.94 12.77 -14.85
CA TYR A 61 10.10 13.97 -14.02
C TYR A 61 8.81 14.76 -13.86
N PHE A 62 8.01 14.88 -14.93
CA PHE A 62 6.71 15.54 -14.84
C PHE A 62 5.79 14.83 -13.84
N THR A 63 5.70 13.50 -13.93
CA THR A 63 4.89 12.69 -13.01
C THR A 63 5.45 12.67 -11.59
N LEU A 64 6.77 12.81 -11.41
CA LEU A 64 7.38 13.02 -10.09
C LEU A 64 6.89 14.31 -9.46
N ALA A 65 7.02 15.42 -10.19
CA ALA A 65 6.65 16.75 -9.72
C ALA A 65 5.13 16.81 -9.44
N ALA A 66 4.31 16.27 -10.33
CA ALA A 66 2.86 16.18 -10.15
C ALA A 66 2.49 15.33 -8.92
N GLY A 67 3.16 14.19 -8.72
CA GLY A 67 2.94 13.33 -7.56
C GLY A 67 3.31 13.99 -6.24
N LEU A 68 4.47 14.66 -6.19
CA LEU A 68 4.91 15.41 -5.01
C LEU A 68 4.00 16.61 -4.71
N ALA A 69 3.64 17.38 -5.74
CA ALA A 69 2.70 18.50 -5.60
C ALA A 69 1.32 18.02 -5.11
N GLY A 70 0.83 16.90 -5.65
CA GLY A 70 -0.41 16.26 -5.21
C GLY A 70 -0.35 15.81 -3.75
N LEU A 71 0.74 15.19 -3.31
CA LEU A 71 0.92 14.84 -1.90
C LEU A 71 0.93 16.07 -1.00
N ILE A 72 1.73 17.10 -1.34
CA ILE A 72 1.82 18.35 -0.57
C ILE A 72 0.44 19.00 -0.47
N TYR A 73 -0.29 19.08 -1.58
CA TYR A 73 -1.65 19.62 -1.60
C TYR A 73 -2.59 18.82 -0.68
N MET A 74 -2.55 17.48 -0.75
CA MET A 74 -3.39 16.62 0.10
C MET A 74 -3.03 16.73 1.58
N PHE A 75 -1.75 16.97 1.92
CA PHE A 75 -1.35 17.21 3.31
C PHE A 75 -1.76 18.59 3.83
N GLN A 76 -1.78 19.63 2.98
CA GLN A 76 -2.08 21.01 3.40
C GLN A 76 -3.58 21.34 3.35
N PHE A 77 -4.28 20.84 2.35
CA PHE A 77 -5.66 21.21 2.03
C PHE A 77 -6.60 20.01 1.95
N GLY A 78 -6.05 18.79 1.90
CA GLY A 78 -6.87 17.59 1.96
C GLY A 78 -7.44 17.38 3.37
N PRO A 79 -8.54 16.61 3.49
CA PRO A 79 -9.02 16.15 4.79
C PRO A 79 -7.86 15.47 5.52
N VAL A 80 -7.50 15.95 6.72
CA VAL A 80 -6.49 15.28 7.56
C VAL A 80 -7.00 13.86 7.82
N LEU A 81 -6.11 12.86 7.81
CA LEU A 81 -6.47 11.45 8.06
C LEU A 81 -7.33 11.26 9.32
N ASP A 82 -7.11 12.09 10.35
CA ASP A 82 -7.89 12.14 11.60
C ASP A 82 -9.32 12.62 11.41
N ASP A 83 -9.54 13.59 10.52
CA ASP A 83 -10.88 14.06 10.16
C ASP A 83 -11.54 13.09 9.20
N ALA A 84 -10.80 12.46 8.28
CA ALA A 84 -11.35 11.46 7.37
C ALA A 84 -11.89 10.22 8.14
N GLN A 85 -11.22 9.77 9.20
CA GLN A 85 -11.75 8.70 10.05
C GLN A 85 -13.01 9.10 10.84
N LYS A 86 -13.19 10.39 11.15
CA LYS A 86 -14.34 10.93 11.88
C LYS A 86 -15.45 11.46 10.96
N MET A 87 -15.14 11.77 9.70
CA MET A 87 -16.02 12.46 8.77
C MET A 87 -16.38 11.59 7.57
N TYR A 88 -17.71 11.42 7.44
CA TYR A 88 -18.46 10.94 6.28
C TYR A 88 -18.34 9.46 5.92
N LYS A 89 -19.46 8.77 6.17
CA LYS A 89 -19.87 7.58 5.41
C LYS A 89 -20.80 8.06 4.29
N PRO A 90 -20.53 7.75 3.03
CA PRO A 90 -19.38 7.03 2.48
C PRO A 90 -18.10 7.90 2.38
N VAL A 91 -16.93 7.25 2.28
CA VAL A 91 -15.64 7.91 2.03
C VAL A 91 -15.74 8.78 0.77
N PRO A 92 -15.42 10.08 0.81
CA PRO A 92 -15.53 10.96 -0.35
C PRO A 92 -14.65 10.49 -1.51
N LEU A 93 -15.20 10.49 -2.73
CA LEU A 93 -14.49 10.02 -3.91
C LEU A 93 -13.28 10.92 -4.22
N GLU A 94 -13.39 12.23 -4.01
CA GLU A 94 -12.26 13.16 -4.17
C GLU A 94 -11.07 12.80 -3.27
N PHE A 95 -11.31 12.27 -2.07
CA PHE A 95 -10.25 11.85 -1.17
C PHE A 95 -9.49 10.64 -1.74
N VAL A 96 -10.24 9.62 -2.16
CA VAL A 96 -9.71 8.38 -2.74
C VAL A 96 -8.94 8.69 -4.03
N LEU A 97 -9.52 9.50 -4.92
CA LEU A 97 -8.89 9.89 -6.17
C LEU A 97 -7.69 10.81 -5.96
N GLY A 98 -7.75 11.71 -4.99
CA GLY A 98 -6.66 12.64 -4.66
C GLY A 98 -5.39 11.91 -4.22
N TRP A 99 -5.49 11.12 -3.16
CA TRP A 99 -4.38 10.29 -2.67
C TRP A 99 -3.95 9.25 -3.69
N GLY A 100 -4.91 8.66 -4.39
CA GLY A 100 -4.67 7.67 -5.42
C GLY A 100 -3.89 8.24 -6.59
N ALA A 101 -4.28 9.39 -7.12
CA ALA A 101 -3.64 10.04 -8.26
C ALA A 101 -2.22 10.52 -7.91
N ALA A 102 -2.03 11.09 -6.72
CA ALA A 102 -0.71 11.47 -6.24
C ALA A 102 0.23 10.25 -6.16
N SER A 103 -0.25 9.17 -5.53
CA SER A 103 0.52 7.92 -5.39
C SER A 103 0.78 7.23 -6.73
N ALA A 104 -0.21 7.21 -7.62
CA ALA A 104 -0.10 6.65 -8.98
C ALA A 104 0.91 7.42 -9.83
N SER A 105 0.94 8.76 -9.71
CA SER A 105 1.92 9.60 -10.40
C SER A 105 3.34 9.34 -9.91
N LEU A 106 3.54 9.17 -8.59
CA LEU A 106 4.83 8.79 -8.03
C LEU A 106 5.26 7.39 -8.47
N ALA A 107 4.33 6.43 -8.48
CA ALA A 107 4.60 5.07 -8.94
C ALA A 107 5.02 5.06 -10.42
N LEU A 108 4.30 5.78 -11.28
CA LEU A 108 4.63 5.93 -12.70
C LEU A 108 5.99 6.60 -12.89
N SER A 109 6.28 7.64 -12.10
CA SER A 109 7.57 8.30 -12.09
C SER A 109 8.71 7.33 -11.78
N GLN A 110 8.59 6.53 -10.71
CA GLN A 110 9.63 5.56 -10.36
C GLN A 110 9.76 4.41 -11.37
N ALA A 111 8.67 4.03 -12.05
CA ALA A 111 8.71 3.04 -13.11
C ALA A 111 9.46 3.55 -14.36
N LEU A 112 9.22 4.80 -14.77
CA LEU A 112 9.84 5.40 -15.95
C LEU A 112 11.26 5.92 -15.68
N ARG A 113 11.48 6.49 -14.48
CA ARG A 113 12.75 7.06 -14.05
C ARG A 113 12.95 6.85 -12.55
N PRO A 114 13.56 5.72 -12.15
CA PRO A 114 13.89 5.51 -10.74
C PRO A 114 14.87 6.58 -10.27
N VAL A 115 14.48 7.30 -9.23
CA VAL A 115 15.32 8.32 -8.60
C VAL A 115 16.26 7.61 -7.63
N SER A 116 17.56 7.85 -7.69
CA SER A 116 18.56 7.14 -6.86
C SER A 116 18.29 7.23 -5.35
N LEU A 117 17.71 8.35 -4.90
CA LEU A 117 17.31 8.52 -3.50
C LEU A 117 16.22 7.53 -3.08
N LEU A 118 15.24 7.28 -3.95
CA LEU A 118 14.10 6.39 -3.68
C LEU A 118 14.36 4.94 -4.12
N TYR A 119 15.29 4.74 -5.05
CA TYR A 119 15.69 3.44 -5.58
C TYR A 119 17.12 3.11 -5.14
N ASN A 120 17.26 2.68 -3.89
CA ASN A 120 18.52 2.27 -3.29
C ASN A 120 18.39 0.86 -2.67
N SER A 121 19.50 0.31 -2.16
CA SER A 121 19.50 -1.04 -1.56
C SER A 121 18.56 -1.15 -0.37
N ALA A 122 18.45 -0.12 0.46
CA ALA A 122 17.59 -0.09 1.62
C ALA A 122 16.11 -0.05 1.24
N THR A 123 15.70 0.82 0.30
CA THR A 123 14.29 0.88 -0.15
C THR A 123 13.89 -0.39 -0.90
N ARG A 124 14.80 -0.99 -1.67
CA ARG A 124 14.57 -2.31 -2.28
C ARG A 124 14.41 -3.41 -1.24
N PHE A 125 15.19 -3.36 -0.16
CA PHE A 125 15.05 -4.30 0.94
C PHE A 125 13.70 -4.13 1.67
N LEU A 126 13.33 -2.89 2.00
CA LEU A 126 12.02 -2.56 2.59
C LEU A 126 10.87 -3.00 1.68
N GLY A 127 11.00 -2.81 0.36
CA GLY A 127 10.01 -3.29 -0.61
C GLY A 127 9.81 -4.81 -0.56
N LYS A 128 10.89 -5.59 -0.38
CA LYS A 128 10.81 -7.06 -0.26
C LYS A 128 10.04 -7.50 0.98
N ILE A 129 10.26 -6.84 2.11
CA ILE A 129 9.63 -7.19 3.39
C ILE A 129 8.33 -6.42 3.66
N SER A 130 7.85 -5.64 2.68
CA SER A 130 6.75 -4.67 2.86
C SER A 130 5.44 -5.33 3.30
N TYR A 131 5.14 -6.53 2.79
CA TYR A 131 3.96 -7.28 3.19
C TYR A 131 4.02 -7.70 4.67
N SER A 132 5.16 -8.28 5.08
CA SER A 132 5.41 -8.65 6.48
C SER A 132 5.42 -7.42 7.41
N LEU A 133 5.98 -6.28 6.96
CA LEU A 133 5.91 -4.99 7.67
C LEU A 133 4.47 -4.51 7.85
N TYR A 134 3.66 -4.58 6.80
CA TYR A 134 2.26 -4.18 6.83
C TYR A 134 1.46 -5.01 7.84
N LEU A 135 1.74 -6.30 7.98
CA LEU A 135 1.07 -7.15 8.98
C LEU A 135 1.51 -6.85 10.41
N MET A 136 2.79 -6.53 10.64
CA MET A 136 3.35 -6.40 11.99
C MET A 136 3.19 -5.01 12.61
N HIS A 137 3.13 -3.94 11.82
CA HIS A 137 3.01 -2.58 12.38
C HIS A 137 1.74 -2.35 13.22
N PRO A 138 0.53 -2.81 12.86
CA PRO A 138 -0.66 -2.60 13.68
C PRO A 138 -0.58 -3.42 14.97
N PHE A 139 0.00 -4.62 14.89
CA PHE A 139 0.23 -5.46 16.06
C PHE A 139 1.09 -4.72 17.09
N LEU A 140 2.21 -4.13 16.66
CA LEU A 140 3.07 -3.40 17.55
C LEU A 140 2.37 -2.14 18.12
N ILE A 141 1.77 -1.31 17.27
CA ILE A 141 1.15 -0.05 17.70
C ILE A 141 -0.03 -0.30 18.66
N TYR A 142 -0.95 -1.20 18.29
CA TYR A 142 -2.21 -1.36 19.04
C TYR A 142 -2.10 -2.35 20.20
N LYS A 143 -1.21 -3.35 20.16
CA LYS A 143 -1.11 -4.35 21.24
C LYS A 143 -0.12 -3.97 22.34
N THR A 144 0.92 -3.19 22.03
CA THR A 144 1.96 -2.88 23.04
C THR A 144 1.72 -1.60 23.82
N SER A 145 0.62 -0.88 23.56
CA SER A 145 0.33 0.43 24.18
C SER A 145 1.48 1.45 23.99
N LEU A 146 2.26 1.30 22.91
CA LEU A 146 3.47 2.08 22.64
C LEU A 146 3.19 3.59 22.60
N THR A 147 2.04 3.98 22.06
CA THR A 147 1.61 5.40 22.02
C THR A 147 1.43 5.99 23.41
N ARG A 148 0.83 5.25 24.35
CA ARG A 148 0.65 5.69 25.75
C ARG A 148 1.99 5.80 26.46
N TRP A 149 2.89 4.84 26.25
CA TRP A 149 4.24 4.91 26.81
C TRP A 149 5.06 6.08 26.24
N ALA A 150 5.02 6.29 24.92
CA ALA A 150 5.73 7.41 24.29
C ALA A 150 5.23 8.78 24.78
N ALA A 151 3.93 8.90 25.07
CA ALA A 151 3.36 10.10 25.67
C ALA A 151 3.87 10.39 27.09
N THR A 152 4.44 9.41 27.80
CA THR A 152 5.08 9.64 29.11
C THR A 152 6.52 10.16 29.02
N LEU A 153 7.14 10.10 27.83
CA LEU A 153 8.55 10.48 27.64
C LEU A 153 8.74 11.96 27.30
N SER A 154 7.68 12.64 26.87
CA SER A 154 7.74 14.02 26.39
C SER A 154 6.41 14.72 26.65
N ASP A 155 6.46 15.89 27.30
CA ASP A 155 5.31 16.78 27.43
C ASP A 155 4.94 17.45 26.10
N ASN A 156 5.83 17.41 25.10
CA ASN A 156 5.54 17.90 23.76
C ASN A 156 4.83 16.81 22.93
N PRO A 157 3.53 16.99 22.60
CA PRO A 157 2.75 16.02 21.82
C PRO A 157 3.28 15.83 20.39
N ASP A 158 3.93 16.83 19.81
CA ASP A 158 4.46 16.77 18.43
C ASP A 158 5.62 15.78 18.31
N LEU A 159 6.28 15.46 19.42
CA LEU A 159 7.38 14.48 19.45
C LEU A 159 6.88 13.04 19.62
N VAL A 160 5.65 12.84 20.09
CA VAL A 160 5.13 11.49 20.38
C VAL A 160 5.03 10.67 19.09
N VAL A 161 4.45 11.22 18.03
CA VAL A 161 4.27 10.54 16.74
C VAL A 161 5.60 10.12 16.10
N PRO A 162 6.60 11.01 15.89
CA PRO A 162 7.87 10.61 15.27
C PRO A 162 8.62 9.59 16.11
N VAL A 163 8.55 9.67 17.44
CA VAL A 163 9.16 8.67 18.34
C VAL A 163 8.48 7.30 18.18
N VAL A 164 7.15 7.25 18.21
CA VAL A 164 6.38 6.01 18.00
C VAL A 164 6.70 5.41 16.63
N CYS A 165 6.76 6.22 15.58
CA CYS A 165 7.12 5.78 14.23
C CYS A 165 8.54 5.20 14.19
N ALA A 166 9.52 5.90 14.78
CA ALA A 166 10.91 5.46 14.81
C ALA A 166 11.05 4.12 15.54
N ILE A 167 10.44 3.98 16.71
CA ILE A 167 10.47 2.72 17.49
C ILE A 167 9.73 1.61 16.75
N THR A 168 8.57 1.93 16.17
CA THR A 168 7.79 0.97 15.39
C THR A 168 8.62 0.43 14.24
N LEU A 169 9.28 1.28 13.47
CA LEU A 169 10.13 0.85 12.37
C LEU A 169 11.36 0.07 12.87
N ALA A 170 12.02 0.54 13.93
CA ALA A 170 13.18 -0.12 14.50
C ALA A 170 12.89 -1.56 14.96
N VAL A 171 11.69 -1.83 15.47
CA VAL A 171 11.27 -3.17 15.91
C VAL A 171 10.65 -3.98 14.77
N THR A 172 9.77 -3.38 13.98
CA THR A 172 9.05 -4.11 12.91
C THR A 172 9.96 -4.51 11.77
N ILE A 173 11.00 -3.75 11.42
CA ILE A 173 11.92 -4.12 10.33
C ILE A 173 12.63 -5.46 10.64
N PRO A 174 13.30 -5.65 11.79
CA PRO A 174 13.87 -6.94 12.16
C PRO A 174 12.84 -8.08 12.19
N VAL A 175 11.68 -7.86 12.83
CA VAL A 175 10.63 -8.88 12.96
C VAL A 175 10.08 -9.28 11.59
N ALA A 176 9.73 -8.31 10.75
CA ALA A 176 9.26 -8.53 9.40
C ALA A 176 10.31 -9.21 8.52
N THR A 177 11.61 -8.92 8.75
CA THR A 177 12.70 -9.60 8.07
C THR A 177 12.74 -11.09 8.42
N VAL A 178 12.61 -11.43 9.71
CA VAL A 178 12.55 -12.82 10.16
C VAL A 178 11.34 -13.53 9.56
N ILE A 179 10.15 -12.92 9.61
CA ILE A 179 8.92 -13.49 9.05
C ILE A 179 9.06 -13.69 7.54
N TYR A 180 9.61 -12.72 6.83
CA TYR A 180 9.82 -12.80 5.39
C TYR A 180 10.68 -14.02 5.01
N TYR A 181 11.84 -14.20 5.66
CA TYR A 181 12.73 -15.30 5.32
C TYR A 181 12.28 -16.66 5.90
N ALA A 182 11.63 -16.67 7.07
CA ALA A 182 11.22 -17.90 7.74
C ALA A 182 9.86 -18.44 7.22
N VAL A 183 8.98 -17.57 6.74
CA VAL A 183 7.61 -17.94 6.34
C VAL A 183 7.35 -17.57 4.89
N GLU A 184 7.49 -16.30 4.52
CA GLU A 184 7.06 -15.84 3.19
C GLU A 184 7.84 -16.50 2.05
N VAL A 185 9.18 -16.53 2.15
CA VAL A 185 10.06 -17.13 1.13
C VAL A 185 9.84 -18.63 0.97
N PRO A 186 9.78 -19.46 2.03
CA PRO A 186 9.44 -20.88 1.91
C PRO A 186 8.08 -21.12 1.26
N PHE A 187 7.05 -20.38 1.65
CA PHE A 187 5.71 -20.54 1.07
C PHE A 187 5.65 -20.11 -0.39
N MET A 188 6.31 -19.01 -0.78
CA MET A 188 6.43 -18.60 -2.19
C MET A 188 7.19 -19.63 -3.03
N ARG A 189 8.20 -20.30 -2.45
CA ARG A 189 8.89 -21.41 -3.12
C ARG A 189 7.96 -22.60 -3.27
N PHE A 190 7.29 -23.02 -2.20
CA PHE A 190 6.34 -24.13 -2.24
C PHE A 190 5.21 -23.89 -3.26
N ALA A 191 4.61 -22.70 -3.27
CA ALA A 191 3.57 -22.33 -4.22
C ALA A 191 4.04 -22.44 -5.68
N ARG A 192 5.28 -22.01 -5.98
CA ARG A 192 5.88 -22.15 -7.32
C ARG A 192 6.10 -23.59 -7.76
N HIS A 193 6.25 -24.54 -6.84
CA HIS A 193 6.36 -25.96 -7.18
C HIS A 193 4.98 -26.57 -7.48
N LEU A 194 3.91 -26.02 -6.89
CA LEU A 194 2.54 -26.50 -7.11
C LEU A 194 1.90 -25.92 -8.37
N THR A 195 2.25 -24.69 -8.75
CA THR A 195 1.77 -24.08 -10.00
C THR A 195 2.63 -24.55 -11.17
N LYS A 196 2.00 -25.17 -12.17
CA LYS A 196 2.66 -25.49 -13.44
C LYS A 196 3.13 -24.19 -14.10
N PRO A 197 4.36 -24.13 -14.66
CA PRO A 197 4.81 -22.95 -15.37
C PRO A 197 3.84 -22.62 -16.52
N ASP A 198 3.44 -21.35 -16.61
CA ASP A 198 2.57 -20.87 -17.69
C ASP A 198 3.28 -21.05 -19.04
N PRO A 199 2.73 -21.85 -19.97
CA PRO A 199 3.30 -22.03 -21.31
C PRO A 199 3.57 -20.71 -22.03
N ARG A 200 2.79 -19.65 -21.73
CA ARG A 200 2.92 -18.34 -22.38
C ARG A 200 4.22 -17.60 -21.99
N ASN A 201 4.68 -17.73 -20.74
CA ASN A 201 5.96 -17.15 -20.32
C ASN A 201 7.14 -17.86 -20.98
N THR A 202 7.01 -19.17 -21.21
CA THR A 202 8.02 -19.98 -21.89
C THR A 202 8.12 -19.58 -23.36
N ALA A 203 6.97 -19.38 -24.03
CA ALA A 203 6.92 -18.92 -25.41
C ALA A 203 7.49 -17.50 -25.60
N LEU A 204 7.21 -16.58 -24.66
CA LEU A 204 7.76 -15.21 -24.72
C LEU A 204 9.27 -15.18 -24.46
N GLN A 205 9.80 -16.06 -23.60
CA GLN A 205 11.25 -16.19 -23.40
C GLN A 205 11.95 -16.78 -24.62
N GLN A 206 11.31 -17.70 -25.35
CA GLN A 206 11.84 -18.27 -26.60
C GLN A 206 11.79 -17.29 -27.78
N LEU A 207 10.82 -16.37 -27.81
CA LEU A 207 10.76 -15.32 -28.83
C LEU A 207 11.76 -14.18 -28.59
N ALA A 208 12.29 -14.08 -27.37
CA ALA A 208 13.26 -13.06 -26.97
C ALA A 208 14.73 -13.54 -27.04
N SER A 209 14.96 -14.82 -27.38
CA SER A 209 16.27 -15.45 -27.61
C SER A 209 16.54 -15.68 -29.09
#